data_AF-A0A7Y3C5X3-F1
#
_entry.id   AF-A0A7Y3C5X3-F1
#
_cell.length_a   1.000
_cell.length_b   1.000
_cell.length_c   1.000
_cell.angle_alpha   90.00
_cell.angle_beta   90.00
_cell.angle_gamma   90.00
#
_symmetry.space_group_name_H-M   'P 1'
#
loop_
_entity.id
_entity.type
_entity.pdbx_description
1 polymer ?
#
loop_
_entity_poly.entity_id
_entity_poly.type
_entity_poly.pdbx_seq_one_letter_code
_entity_poly.pdbx_strand_id
1 'polypeptide(L)'
;MRYLLNIFILILFWSCQYPNSNEYQAKSESTNAILQDTHPGKILMETHCNICHSPTASEKERLAPPMIAIKRHYIGASTTKTDFVRSLNDWIQDPKEENAKMFGAVNRFGVMVKMPFSEETINQIGDYMYDYEIEQP
;
A
#
# COMPACT_ATOMS: atom_id res chain seq x y z
N MET A 1 -32.72 -50.30 43.49
CA MET A 1 -32.51 -48.86 43.73
C MET A 1 -31.03 -48.55 43.89
N ARG A 2 -30.29 -48.36 42.79
CA ARG A 2 -28.90 -47.83 42.82
C ARG A 2 -28.43 -47.35 41.44
N TYR A 3 -29.36 -46.91 40.57
CA TYR A 3 -29.05 -46.35 39.24
C TYR A 3 -30.05 -45.24 38.86
N LEU A 4 -30.47 -44.44 39.85
CA LEU A 4 -31.32 -43.25 39.65
C LEU A 4 -30.66 -42.00 40.27
N LEU A 5 -29.34 -41.95 40.25
CA LEU A 5 -28.56 -40.82 40.76
C LEU A 5 -27.30 -40.61 39.90
N ASN A 6 -27.44 -40.67 38.57
CA ASN A 6 -26.36 -40.35 37.62
C ASN A 6 -26.92 -39.81 36.30
N ILE A 7 -28.02 -39.04 36.36
CA ILE A 7 -28.55 -38.26 35.23
C ILE A 7 -28.89 -36.84 35.73
N PHE A 8 -27.91 -36.19 36.36
CA PHE A 8 -28.01 -34.78 36.76
C PHE A 8 -26.69 -34.03 36.57
N ILE A 9 -25.87 -34.46 35.61
CA ILE A 9 -24.64 -33.79 35.20
C ILE A 9 -24.60 -33.76 33.67
N LEU A 10 -25.68 -33.29 33.04
CA LEU A 10 -25.68 -33.10 31.59
C LEU A 10 -26.67 -32.04 31.11
N ILE A 11 -26.92 -30.98 31.88
CA ILE A 11 -27.60 -29.79 31.36
C ILE A 11 -27.08 -28.54 32.09
N LEU A 12 -25.87 -28.09 31.74
CA LEU A 12 -25.42 -26.71 31.98
C LEU A 12 -24.70 -26.16 30.72
N PHE A 13 -25.25 -26.48 29.55
CA PHE A 13 -24.93 -25.78 28.31
C PHE A 13 -26.22 -25.33 27.65
N TRP A 14 -26.88 -24.32 28.22
CA TRP A 14 -27.89 -23.58 27.48
C TRP A 14 -27.88 -22.10 27.80
N SER A 15 -27.59 -21.34 26.73
CA SER A 15 -28.03 -19.97 26.45
C SER A 15 -27.35 -18.83 27.19
N CYS A 16 -26.16 -18.45 26.72
CA CYS A 16 -25.94 -17.02 26.46
C CYS A 16 -26.86 -16.61 25.30
N GLN A 17 -27.91 -15.83 25.60
CA GLN A 17 -28.58 -15.04 24.58
C GLN A 17 -27.53 -14.04 24.03
N TYR A 18 -27.08 -14.26 22.80
CA TYR A 18 -26.35 -13.21 22.09
C TYR A 18 -27.37 -12.11 21.77
N PRO A 19 -27.21 -10.88 22.26
CA PRO A 19 -28.04 -9.78 21.80
C PRO A 19 -27.80 -9.61 20.30
N ASN A 20 -28.89 -9.66 19.54
CA ASN A 20 -28.95 -9.34 18.13
C ASN A 20 -28.45 -7.91 17.97
N SER A 21 -27.18 -7.72 17.61
CA SER A 21 -26.59 -6.41 17.36
C SER A 21 -26.97 -5.93 15.96
N ASN A 22 -28.28 -5.80 15.73
CA ASN A 22 -28.85 -5.00 14.66
C ASN A 22 -28.75 -3.49 14.98
N GLU A 23 -27.71 -3.09 15.71
CA GLU A 23 -27.43 -1.72 16.15
C GLU A 23 -25.92 -1.43 16.08
N TYR A 24 -25.25 -1.98 15.05
CA TYR A 24 -23.96 -1.48 14.56
C TYR A 24 -23.99 -1.25 13.04
N GLN A 25 -25.19 -1.05 12.49
CA GLN A 25 -25.40 -0.67 11.09
C GLN A 25 -25.78 0.82 11.01
N ALA A 26 -24.86 1.67 11.45
CA ALA A 26 -24.92 3.12 11.24
C ALA A 26 -23.51 3.73 11.16
N LYS A 27 -22.54 3.03 10.55
CA LYS A 27 -21.27 3.63 10.10
C LYS A 27 -20.53 2.75 9.08
N SER A 28 -21.17 2.38 7.98
CA SER A 28 -20.48 1.67 6.88
C SER A 28 -20.92 2.09 5.47
N GLU A 29 -21.50 3.28 5.31
CA GLU A 29 -21.76 3.83 3.96
C GLU A 29 -20.59 4.65 3.40
N SER A 30 -19.63 5.07 4.23
CA SER A 30 -18.53 5.94 3.78
C SER A 30 -17.27 5.18 3.31
N THR A 31 -17.11 3.89 3.62
CA THR A 31 -15.87 3.16 3.28
C THR A 31 -15.98 2.42 1.94
N ASN A 32 -17.17 1.93 1.58
CA ASN A 32 -17.35 1.16 0.34
C ASN A 32 -17.34 2.03 -0.91
N ALA A 33 -17.79 3.29 -0.82
CA ALA A 33 -17.80 4.20 -1.97
C ALA A 33 -16.41 4.75 -2.36
N ILE A 34 -15.44 4.79 -1.43
CA ILE A 34 -14.07 5.27 -1.70
C ILE A 34 -13.22 4.16 -2.37
N LEU A 35 -13.48 2.90 -2.03
CA LEU A 35 -12.72 1.76 -2.54
C LEU A 35 -13.15 1.29 -3.93
N GLN A 36 -14.32 1.69 -4.41
CA GLN A 36 -14.88 1.15 -5.66
C GLN A 36 -14.32 1.80 -6.93
N ASP A 37 -13.59 2.91 -6.81
CA ASP A 37 -13.05 3.66 -7.97
C ASP A 37 -11.57 4.09 -7.78
N THR A 38 -10.91 3.60 -6.74
CA THR A 38 -9.51 3.94 -6.45
C THR A 38 -8.60 2.84 -6.99
N HIS A 39 -7.69 3.19 -7.91
CA HIS A 39 -6.71 2.24 -8.46
C HIS A 39 -5.88 1.57 -7.34
N PRO A 40 -5.74 0.23 -7.32
CA PRO A 40 -5.01 -0.49 -6.25
C PRO A 40 -3.58 0.03 -6.02
N GLY A 41 -2.87 0.33 -7.12
CA GLY A 41 -1.54 0.94 -7.09
C GLY A 41 -1.46 2.27 -6.33
N LYS A 42 -2.52 3.08 -6.33
CA LYS A 42 -2.57 4.33 -5.56
C LYS A 42 -2.50 4.03 -4.07
N ILE A 43 -3.33 3.09 -3.61
CA ILE A 43 -3.40 2.69 -2.21
C ILE A 43 -2.05 2.13 -1.75
N LEU A 44 -1.43 1.27 -2.57
CA LEU A 44 -0.12 0.70 -2.28
C LEU A 44 0.97 1.77 -2.20
N MET A 45 1.00 2.70 -3.15
CA MET A 45 1.96 3.81 -3.17
C MET A 45 1.81 4.71 -1.94
N GLU A 46 0.59 5.10 -1.61
CA GLU A 46 0.31 5.97 -0.47
C GLU A 46 0.63 5.30 0.86
N THR A 47 0.36 3.99 0.97
CA THR A 47 0.59 3.23 2.20
C THR A 47 2.07 2.94 2.41
N HIS A 48 2.80 2.60 1.33
CA HIS A 48 4.15 2.04 1.46
C HIS A 48 5.27 2.98 1.00
N CYS A 49 5.03 3.85 0.02
CA CYS A 49 6.06 4.72 -0.57
C CYS A 49 6.03 6.12 0.05
N ASN A 50 4.85 6.69 0.26
CA ASN A 50 4.71 8.08 0.71
C ASN A 50 5.21 8.34 2.13
N ILE A 51 5.50 7.30 2.93
CA ILE A 51 6.18 7.46 4.21
C ILE A 51 7.54 8.17 4.06
N CYS A 52 8.26 7.91 2.97
CA CYS A 52 9.52 8.60 2.64
C CYS A 52 9.35 9.58 1.47
N HIS A 53 8.51 9.23 0.50
CA HIS A 53 8.27 9.98 -0.73
C HIS A 53 7.09 10.96 -0.64
N SER A 54 6.77 11.40 0.59
CA SER A 54 5.59 12.23 0.91
C SER A 54 5.37 13.36 -0.10
N PRO A 55 4.15 13.53 -0.64
CA PRO A 55 3.89 14.63 -1.57
C PRO A 55 3.99 15.98 -0.87
N THR A 56 3.66 16.08 0.42
CA THR A 56 3.50 17.34 1.14
C THR A 56 4.67 17.73 2.04
N ALA A 57 5.68 16.87 2.19
CA ALA A 57 6.86 17.20 3.01
C ALA A 57 7.62 18.42 2.44
N SER A 58 8.00 19.34 3.33
CA SER A 58 8.82 20.50 2.96
C SER A 58 10.16 20.06 2.38
N GLU A 59 10.83 20.92 1.61
CA GLU A 59 12.13 20.56 1.04
C GLU A 59 13.13 20.11 2.10
N LYS A 60 13.16 20.78 3.27
CA LYS A 60 14.11 20.47 4.34
C LYS A 60 13.82 19.15 5.05
N GLU A 61 12.55 18.78 5.18
CA GLU A 61 12.11 17.60 5.95
C GLU A 61 11.94 16.35 5.08
N ARG A 62 11.96 16.52 3.76
CA ARG A 62 11.77 15.44 2.80
C ARG A 62 12.89 14.41 2.88
N LEU A 63 12.50 13.14 3.02
CA LEU A 63 13.42 12.00 3.18
C LEU A 63 13.82 11.35 1.85
N ALA A 64 13.01 11.52 0.81
CA ALA A 64 13.22 10.92 -0.51
C ALA A 64 12.60 11.82 -1.61
N PRO A 65 12.99 11.69 -2.89
CA PRO A 65 12.40 12.53 -3.96
C PRO A 65 10.88 12.31 -4.03
N PRO A 66 10.04 13.34 -4.27
CA PRO A 66 8.60 13.13 -4.41
C PRO A 66 8.30 12.15 -5.56
N MET A 67 7.24 11.36 -5.43
CA MET A 67 6.86 10.36 -6.44
C MET A 67 6.65 10.98 -7.83
N ILE A 68 6.15 12.22 -7.91
CA ILE A 68 6.03 12.95 -9.19
C ILE A 68 7.37 13.21 -9.88
N ALA A 69 8.45 13.45 -9.12
CA ALA A 69 9.78 13.60 -9.72
C ALA A 69 10.26 12.26 -10.28
N ILE A 70 10.02 11.15 -9.59
CA ILE A 70 10.34 9.81 -10.08
C ILE A 70 9.61 9.55 -11.39
N LYS A 71 8.29 9.76 -11.44
CA LYS A 71 7.47 9.61 -12.65
C LYS A 71 8.07 10.40 -13.82
N ARG A 72 8.37 11.68 -13.63
CA ARG A 72 8.92 12.57 -14.67
C ARG A 72 10.30 12.14 -15.16
N HIS A 73 11.18 11.65 -14.29
CA HIS A 73 12.52 11.22 -14.68
C HIS A 73 12.53 9.85 -15.36
N TYR A 74 11.58 8.98 -15.03
CA TYR A 74 11.50 7.63 -15.59
C TYR A 74 10.70 7.57 -16.90
N ILE A 75 9.80 8.52 -17.15
CA ILE A 75 8.97 8.58 -18.36
C ILE A 75 9.49 9.68 -19.29
N GLY A 76 10.12 9.26 -20.39
CA GLY A 76 10.48 10.12 -21.52
C GLY A 76 9.51 9.94 -22.71
N ALA A 77 9.79 10.66 -23.80
CA ALA A 77 8.92 10.70 -24.99
C ALA A 77 8.63 9.34 -25.64
N SER A 78 9.54 8.37 -25.51
CA SER A 78 9.41 7.02 -26.08
C SER A 78 9.27 5.93 -25.02
N THR A 79 9.11 6.29 -23.75
CA THR A 79 8.97 5.28 -22.69
C THR A 79 7.60 4.65 -22.78
N THR A 80 7.54 3.33 -22.88
CA THR A 80 6.27 2.59 -22.78
C THR A 80 5.94 2.32 -21.32
N LYS A 81 4.67 2.01 -21.02
CA LYS A 81 4.26 1.56 -19.68
C LYS A 81 5.08 0.36 -19.21
N THR A 82 5.28 -0.63 -20.09
CA THR A 82 6.08 -1.82 -19.78
C THR A 82 7.52 -1.47 -19.42
N ASP A 83 8.15 -0.53 -20.14
CA ASP A 83 9.53 -0.11 -19.84
C ASP A 83 9.62 0.67 -18.54
N PHE A 84 8.62 1.50 -18.25
CA PHE A 84 8.50 2.22 -16.98
C PHE A 84 8.36 1.25 -15.80
N VAL A 85 7.40 0.33 -15.85
CA VAL A 85 7.16 -0.67 -14.80
C VAL A 85 8.37 -1.57 -14.60
N ARG A 86 9.02 -2.01 -15.68
CA ARG A 86 10.27 -2.78 -15.59
C ARG A 86 11.37 -1.97 -14.89
N SER A 87 11.60 -0.74 -15.32
CA SER A 87 12.62 0.13 -14.73
C SER A 87 12.37 0.41 -13.24
N LEU A 88 11.10 0.53 -12.85
CA LEU A 88 10.71 0.74 -11.46
C LEU A 88 10.98 -0.52 -10.62
N ASN A 89 10.65 -1.70 -11.15
CA ASN A 89 10.98 -2.98 -10.52
C ASN A 89 12.49 -3.16 -10.36
N ASP A 90 13.27 -2.97 -11.43
CA ASP A 90 14.73 -3.14 -11.40
C ASP A 90 15.37 -2.28 -10.30
N TRP A 91 14.93 -1.02 -10.17
CA TRP A 91 15.43 -0.12 -9.14
C TRP A 91 15.01 -0.55 -7.72
N ILE A 92 13.73 -0.89 -7.50
CA ILE A 92 13.23 -1.22 -6.15
C ILE A 92 13.79 -2.57 -5.67
N GLN A 93 14.00 -3.52 -6.57
CA GLN A 93 14.54 -4.84 -6.26
C GLN A 93 16.05 -4.83 -5.99
N ASP A 94 16.80 -3.91 -6.60
CA ASP A 94 18.25 -3.80 -6.38
C ASP A 94 18.74 -2.35 -6.42
N PRO A 95 18.32 -1.51 -5.44
CA PRO A 95 18.70 -0.11 -5.42
C PRO A 95 20.19 0.02 -5.10
N LYS A 96 20.96 0.47 -6.10
CA LYS A 96 22.40 0.68 -6.03
C LYS A 96 22.78 1.93 -6.80
N GLU A 97 23.76 2.66 -6.31
CA GLU A 97 24.21 3.92 -6.93
C GLU A 97 24.54 3.78 -8.42
N GLU A 98 25.19 2.69 -8.82
CA GLU A 98 25.55 2.38 -10.21
C GLU A 98 24.35 2.22 -11.16
N ASN A 99 23.17 1.86 -10.62
CA ASN A 99 21.95 1.64 -11.39
C ASN A 99 21.01 2.86 -11.33
N ALA A 100 21.42 3.95 -10.68
CA ALA A 100 20.54 5.08 -10.42
C ALA A 100 20.22 5.86 -11.69
N LYS A 101 18.94 6.00 -12.03
CA LYS A 101 18.49 6.96 -13.06
C LYS A 101 18.45 8.40 -12.54
N MET A 102 18.33 8.57 -11.22
CA MET A 102 18.20 9.86 -10.54
C MET A 102 19.42 10.13 -9.66
N PHE A 103 20.61 10.28 -10.26
CA PHE A 103 21.87 10.50 -9.53
C PHE A 103 21.80 11.67 -8.54
N GLY A 104 21.12 12.77 -8.89
CA GLY A 104 20.93 13.90 -7.98
C GLY A 104 20.12 13.54 -6.73
N ALA A 105 19.14 12.65 -6.86
CA ALA A 105 18.39 12.14 -5.72
C ALA A 105 19.26 11.23 -4.85
N VAL A 106 20.06 10.35 -5.45
CA VAL A 106 21.00 9.49 -4.70
C VAL A 106 22.04 10.33 -3.97
N ASN A 107 22.61 11.36 -4.60
CA ASN A 107 23.56 12.26 -3.94
C ASN A 107 22.93 13.02 -2.76
N ARG A 108 21.65 13.42 -2.89
CA ARG A 108 20.96 14.20 -1.86
C ARG A 108 20.43 13.36 -0.70
N PHE A 109 19.80 12.21 -1.00
CA PHE A 109 19.04 11.41 -0.04
C PHE A 109 19.71 10.08 0.31
N GLY A 110 20.78 9.72 -0.40
CA GLY A 110 21.36 8.38 -0.37
C GLY A 110 20.62 7.39 -1.28
N VAL A 111 21.14 6.17 -1.34
CA VAL A 111 20.51 5.06 -2.06
C VAL A 111 19.25 4.63 -1.31
N MET A 112 18.16 4.37 -2.05
CA MET A 112 16.91 3.89 -1.48
C MET A 112 17.14 2.58 -0.72
N VAL A 113 16.56 2.45 0.47
CA VAL A 113 16.58 1.19 1.22
C VAL A 113 15.80 0.12 0.45
N LYS A 114 16.40 -1.05 0.23
CA LYS A 114 15.73 -2.17 -0.44
C LYS A 114 14.55 -2.65 0.40
N MET A 115 13.36 -2.55 -0.18
CA MET A 115 12.11 -2.98 0.46
C MET A 115 11.75 -4.39 -0.01
N PRO A 116 11.18 -5.26 0.87
CA PRO A 116 10.81 -6.63 0.51
C PRO A 116 9.46 -6.70 -0.23
N PHE A 117 9.27 -5.83 -1.22
CA PHE A 117 8.05 -5.80 -2.02
C PHE A 117 8.09 -6.86 -3.12
N SER A 118 6.94 -7.49 -3.39
CA SER A 118 6.81 -8.38 -4.54
C SER A 118 6.80 -7.57 -5.84
N GLU A 119 7.19 -8.21 -6.94
CA GLU A 119 7.09 -7.60 -8.27
C GLU A 119 5.65 -7.18 -8.58
N GLU A 120 4.65 -7.97 -8.16
CA GLU A 120 3.24 -7.64 -8.38
C GLU A 120 2.82 -6.34 -7.67
N THR A 121 3.27 -6.13 -6.42
CA THR A 121 3.03 -4.87 -5.70
C THR A 121 3.64 -3.69 -6.47
N ILE A 122 4.86 -3.84 -6.96
CA ILE A 122 5.54 -2.78 -7.72
C ILE A 122 4.86 -2.56 -9.07
N ASN A 123 4.38 -3.62 -9.73
CA ASN A 123 3.65 -3.54 -10.98
C ASN A 123 2.37 -2.72 -10.83
N GLN A 124 1.59 -2.96 -9.77
CA GLN A 124 0.37 -2.20 -9.51
C GLN A 124 0.67 -0.72 -9.24
N ILE A 125 1.71 -0.43 -8.47
CA ILE A 125 2.18 0.95 -8.23
C ILE A 125 2.61 1.60 -9.55
N GLY A 126 3.40 0.89 -10.35
CA GLY A 126 3.89 1.40 -11.63
C GLY A 126 2.76 1.63 -12.64
N ASP A 127 1.77 0.75 -12.70
CA ASP A 127 0.59 0.90 -13.56
C ASP A 127 -0.18 2.18 -13.21
N TYR A 128 -0.44 2.40 -11.91
CA TYR A 128 -1.03 3.64 -11.42
C TYR A 128 -0.17 4.87 -11.75
N MET A 129 1.11 4.82 -11.41
CA MET A 129 2.02 5.95 -11.62
C MET A 129 2.13 6.33 -13.09
N TYR A 130 2.02 5.40 -14.02
CA TYR A 130 2.15 5.70 -15.45
C TYR A 130 0.92 6.45 -15.98
N ASP A 131 -0.27 5.90 -15.77
CA ASP A 131 -1.51 6.39 -16.39
C ASP A 131 -2.13 7.59 -15.69
N TYR A 132 -1.91 7.74 -14.38
CA TYR A 132 -2.67 8.70 -13.58
C TYR A 132 -1.85 9.92 -13.18
N GLU A 133 -2.53 11.04 -12.98
CA GLU A 133 -1.93 12.15 -12.23
C GLU A 133 -1.73 11.71 -10.76
N ILE A 134 -0.59 12.09 -10.20
CA ILE A 134 -0.23 11.80 -8.81
C ILE A 134 0.07 13.11 -8.08
N GLU A 135 -0.13 13.09 -6.78
CA GLU A 135 0.05 14.27 -5.93
C GLU A 135 1.46 14.87 -6.04
N GLN A 136 1.51 16.20 -5.92
CA GLN A 136 2.72 17.00 -6.08
C GLN A 136 2.88 17.94 -4.88
N PRO A 137 4.12 18.23 -4.45
CA PRO A 137 4.39 19.31 -3.49
C PRO A 137 4.03 20.70 -4.01
#